data_AF-A0AAN5AWE3-F1
#
_entry.id   AF-A0AAN5AWE3-F1
#
_cell.length_a   1.000
_cell.length_b   1.000
_cell.length_c   1.000
_cell.angle_alpha   90.00
_cell.angle_beta   90.00
_cell.angle_gamma   90.00
#
_symmetry.space_group_name_H-M   'P 1'
#
loop_
_entity.id
_entity.type
_entity.pdbx_description
1 polymer ?
#
loop_
_entity_poly.entity_id
_entity_poly.type
_entity_poly.pdbx_seq_one_letter_code
_entity_poly.pdbx_strand_id
1 'polypeptide(L)'
;MSFKIDKQTLNDLAVFGTGRNQSVYEIFNRMHTRGGARQLEEMFQFPLSEVEAIENRSKIIAYYMNSRVAFPFRGAIFDAMEFYLNNTDRRTQLMVQDNTLGRKMKNMMGSDTDYTWIHNGIMGCLEMLNVLDDFLSSGAEATDPNVKKSNEELKALLANENWNWFRQEKGKKKVTYEQAVTYDRVFRFEERDKLFKMMYNIYLMDVYITVGQVAVERGFVFAKVLPAEENVLRMRGIFHPFLKKPVGNSIDVDKDSNLIFLTGANMAGKSTFMKSFTIALFLAHVGFPVPAKEMEFSVRNGMFTTINLPDNLSMGYSHFYAEVLRVKKVAQQLCQTKNLVIVFDELFRGTNVKDAYDATLAVAEAFAEIPDCLFMISTHIIEVGQALKERCKNIRFVYLPTKMEGSTPVYTYQLTEGITNDRHGMIIINNERIIEIINGEGGTR
;
A
#
# COMPACT_ATOMS: atom_id res chain seq x y z
N MET A 1 10.75 4.38 14.93
CA MET A 1 10.51 5.72 14.28
C MET A 1 9.33 5.58 13.32
N SER A 2 8.63 6.66 12.93
CA SER A 2 7.54 6.55 11.94
C SER A 2 8.03 6.87 10.52
N PHE A 3 7.61 6.06 9.55
CA PHE A 3 7.92 6.26 8.13
C PHE A 3 7.32 7.60 7.65
N LYS A 4 8.18 8.49 7.15
CA LYS A 4 7.79 9.83 6.67
C LYS A 4 7.31 9.76 5.24
N ILE A 5 6.04 10.05 5.02
CA ILE A 5 5.42 10.16 3.70
C ILE A 5 4.40 11.29 3.72
N ASP A 6 4.25 12.00 2.61
CA ASP A 6 3.30 13.11 2.52
C ASP A 6 2.18 12.85 1.51
N LYS A 7 1.11 13.65 1.61
CA LYS A 7 -0.08 13.52 0.78
C LYS A 7 0.23 13.60 -0.72
N GLN A 8 1.20 14.44 -1.11
CA GLN A 8 1.62 14.52 -2.51
C GLN A 8 2.20 13.20 -3.00
N THR A 9 3.06 12.57 -2.19
CA THR A 9 3.64 11.27 -2.51
C THR A 9 2.58 10.18 -2.59
N LEU A 10 1.63 10.14 -1.64
CA LEU A 10 0.50 9.21 -1.70
C LEU A 10 -0.34 9.38 -2.99
N ASN A 11 -0.54 10.63 -3.44
CA ASN A 11 -1.27 10.95 -4.66
C ASN A 11 -0.50 10.57 -5.93
N ASP A 12 0.80 10.88 -6.01
CA ASP A 12 1.66 10.56 -7.15
C ASP A 12 1.67 9.04 -7.45
N LEU A 13 1.69 8.25 -6.39
CA LEU A 13 1.69 6.78 -6.43
C LEU A 13 0.29 6.18 -6.56
N ALA A 14 -0.76 7.00 -6.53
CA ALA A 14 -2.15 6.56 -6.47
C ALA A 14 -2.36 5.48 -5.38
N VAL A 15 -1.82 5.71 -4.18
CA VAL A 15 -1.95 4.77 -3.06
C VAL A 15 -3.43 4.58 -2.71
N PHE A 16 -4.15 5.67 -2.54
CA PHE A 16 -5.60 5.71 -2.33
C PHE A 16 -6.30 6.30 -3.55
N GLY A 17 -7.48 5.76 -3.87
CA GLY A 17 -8.27 6.21 -5.01
C GLY A 17 -8.94 7.56 -4.77
N THR A 18 -9.05 8.37 -5.82
CA THR A 18 -9.88 9.60 -5.84
C THR A 18 -11.25 9.37 -6.51
N GLY A 19 -11.63 8.10 -6.70
CA GLY A 19 -12.93 7.67 -7.25
C GLY A 19 -12.97 7.39 -8.76
N ARG A 20 -12.00 7.84 -9.56
CA ARG A 20 -11.96 7.59 -11.02
C ARG A 20 -10.79 6.72 -11.50
N ASN A 21 -9.73 6.58 -10.69
CA ASN A 21 -8.50 5.89 -11.08
C ASN A 21 -8.25 4.67 -10.19
N GLN A 22 -7.67 3.62 -10.77
CA GLN A 22 -7.19 2.45 -10.05
C GLN A 22 -6.17 2.86 -8.99
N SER A 23 -6.29 2.33 -7.77
CA SER A 23 -5.37 2.63 -6.67
C SER A 23 -4.66 1.40 -6.12
N VAL A 24 -3.45 1.59 -5.58
CA VAL A 24 -2.65 0.49 -5.03
C VAL A 24 -3.40 -0.21 -3.89
N TYR A 25 -4.13 0.55 -3.08
CA TYR A 25 -5.00 0.03 -2.02
C TYR A 25 -6.08 -0.93 -2.56
N GLU A 26 -6.74 -0.59 -3.67
CA GLU A 26 -7.78 -1.42 -4.29
C GLU A 26 -7.27 -2.77 -4.82
N ILE A 27 -5.96 -2.91 -5.08
CA ILE A 27 -5.36 -4.20 -5.41
C ILE A 27 -5.61 -5.20 -4.27
N PHE A 28 -5.51 -4.73 -3.02
CA PHE A 28 -5.55 -5.55 -1.82
C PHE A 28 -6.88 -5.48 -1.07
N ASN A 29 -7.69 -4.42 -1.26
CA ASN A 29 -8.96 -4.24 -0.55
C ASN A 29 -10.06 -5.17 -1.05
N ARG A 30 -9.94 -6.46 -0.71
CA ARG A 30 -10.87 -7.55 -1.01
C ARG A 30 -11.29 -8.28 0.27
N MET A 31 -11.25 -7.55 1.39
CA MET A 31 -11.44 -8.08 2.75
C MET A 31 -12.83 -8.65 2.93
N HIS A 32 -12.92 -9.74 3.71
CA HIS A 32 -14.21 -10.33 4.07
C HIS A 32 -14.94 -9.50 5.12
N THR A 33 -14.22 -8.72 5.91
CA THR A 33 -14.73 -7.92 7.03
C THR A 33 -14.42 -6.44 6.86
N ARG A 34 -15.31 -5.56 7.35
CA ARG A 34 -15.05 -4.11 7.40
C ARG A 34 -13.90 -3.76 8.34
N GLY A 35 -13.75 -4.51 9.43
CA GLY A 35 -12.61 -4.39 10.34
C GLY A 35 -11.28 -4.67 9.66
N GLY A 36 -11.20 -5.74 8.85
CA GLY A 36 -10.04 -6.05 8.02
C GLY A 36 -9.73 -4.93 7.02
N ALA A 37 -10.74 -4.36 6.37
CA ALA A 37 -10.55 -3.21 5.47
C ALA A 37 -9.98 -1.98 6.20
N ARG A 38 -10.46 -1.68 7.42
CA ARG A 38 -9.92 -0.61 8.26
C ARG A 38 -8.46 -0.87 8.65
N GLN A 39 -8.12 -2.11 9.00
CA GLN A 39 -6.74 -2.50 9.30
C GLN A 39 -5.81 -2.38 8.09
N LEU A 40 -6.28 -2.79 6.91
CA LEU A 40 -5.54 -2.60 5.65
C LEU A 40 -5.28 -1.11 5.38
N GLU A 41 -6.31 -0.28 5.52
CA GLU A 41 -6.19 1.17 5.30
C GLU A 41 -5.17 1.79 6.26
N GLU A 42 -5.21 1.42 7.55
CA GLU A 42 -4.25 1.86 8.56
C GLU A 42 -2.81 1.46 8.19
N MET A 43 -2.60 0.22 7.72
CA MET A 43 -1.27 -0.24 7.26
C MET A 43 -0.74 0.56 6.07
N PHE A 44 -1.60 1.03 5.18
CA PHE A 44 -1.23 1.88 4.04
C PHE A 44 -1.00 3.34 4.43
N GLN A 45 -1.75 3.85 5.42
CA GLN A 45 -1.54 5.21 5.94
C GLN A 45 -0.25 5.32 6.77
N PHE A 46 0.14 4.24 7.46
CA PHE A 46 1.31 4.20 8.34
C PHE A 46 2.24 3.03 7.98
N PRO A 47 3.04 3.17 6.89
CA PRO A 47 4.06 2.18 6.55
C PRO A 47 5.10 2.02 7.68
N LEU A 48 5.72 0.85 7.74
CA LEU A 48 6.71 0.50 8.74
C LEU A 48 8.09 1.06 8.37
N SER A 49 8.95 1.26 9.36
CA SER A 49 10.36 1.67 9.15
C SER A 49 11.32 0.89 10.06
N GLU A 50 10.97 -0.35 10.41
CA GLU A 50 11.76 -1.22 11.27
C GLU A 50 11.85 -2.61 10.65
N VAL A 51 13.07 -3.18 10.62
CA VAL A 51 13.35 -4.47 9.96
C VAL A 51 12.44 -5.57 10.51
N GLU A 52 12.43 -5.73 11.83
CA GLU A 52 11.67 -6.77 12.52
C GLU A 52 10.16 -6.66 12.23
N ALA A 53 9.60 -5.45 12.27
CA ALA A 53 8.18 -5.23 12.02
C ALA A 53 7.79 -5.61 10.58
N ILE A 54 8.61 -5.23 9.60
CA ILE A 54 8.38 -5.55 8.18
C ILE A 54 8.51 -7.05 7.97
N GLU A 55 9.59 -7.66 8.45
CA GLU A 55 9.83 -9.09 8.32
C GLU A 55 8.73 -9.93 8.97
N ASN A 56 8.33 -9.59 10.20
CA ASN A 56 7.30 -10.33 10.92
C ASN A 56 5.98 -10.31 10.13
N ARG A 57 5.57 -9.15 9.63
CA ARG A 57 4.37 -9.03 8.80
C ARG A 57 4.49 -9.84 7.51
N SER A 58 5.60 -9.71 6.79
CA SER A 58 5.83 -10.48 5.55
C SER A 58 5.84 -11.99 5.78
N LYS A 59 6.45 -12.47 6.87
CA LYS A 59 6.47 -13.90 7.25
C LYS A 59 5.07 -14.43 7.59
N ILE A 60 4.27 -13.65 8.33
CA ILE A 60 2.87 -14.02 8.64
C ILE A 60 2.04 -14.13 7.36
N ILE A 61 2.14 -13.16 6.45
CA ILE A 61 1.41 -13.21 5.18
C ILE A 61 1.89 -14.40 4.33
N ALA A 62 3.21 -14.63 4.26
CA ALA A 62 3.78 -15.77 3.55
C ALA A 62 3.31 -17.12 4.14
N TYR A 63 3.15 -17.22 5.45
CA TYR A 63 2.56 -18.40 6.10
C TYR A 63 1.13 -18.66 5.62
N TYR A 64 0.25 -17.65 5.64
CA TYR A 64 -1.13 -17.81 5.17
C TYR A 64 -1.20 -18.09 3.66
N MET A 65 -0.33 -17.46 2.87
CA MET A 65 -0.18 -17.74 1.44
C MET A 65 0.18 -19.21 1.17
N ASN A 66 1.17 -19.76 1.89
CA ASN A 66 1.67 -21.12 1.68
C ASN A 66 0.73 -22.19 2.24
N SER A 67 0.05 -21.91 3.35
CA SER A 67 -0.91 -22.83 3.97
C SER A 67 -2.23 -22.90 3.21
N ARG A 68 -2.52 -21.96 2.29
CA ARG A 68 -3.75 -21.88 1.48
C ARG A 68 -5.03 -21.93 2.32
N VAL A 69 -4.96 -21.37 3.52
CA VAL A 69 -6.09 -21.29 4.44
C VAL A 69 -7.13 -20.32 3.88
N ALA A 70 -8.40 -20.74 3.90
CA ALA A 70 -9.52 -19.86 3.60
C ALA A 70 -9.94 -19.11 4.86
N PHE A 71 -10.35 -17.84 4.72
CA PHE A 71 -10.90 -17.08 5.83
C PHE A 71 -12.21 -17.74 6.31
N PRO A 72 -12.31 -18.19 7.57
CA PRO A 72 -13.38 -19.09 7.99
C PRO A 72 -14.67 -18.36 8.43
N PHE A 73 -14.64 -17.03 8.55
CA PHE A 73 -15.75 -16.26 9.10
C PHE A 73 -16.60 -15.59 8.01
N ARG A 74 -17.90 -15.42 8.30
CA ARG A 74 -18.81 -14.64 7.45
C ARG A 74 -18.76 -13.17 7.86
N GLY A 75 -18.46 -12.27 6.93
CA GLY A 75 -18.33 -10.83 7.21
C GLY A 75 -19.53 -10.21 7.96
N ALA A 76 -20.75 -10.63 7.63
CA ALA A 76 -21.99 -10.07 8.19
C ALA A 76 -22.13 -10.23 9.72
N ILE A 77 -21.46 -11.21 10.34
CA ILE A 77 -21.54 -11.39 11.80
C ILE A 77 -20.83 -10.25 12.52
N PHE A 78 -19.74 -9.72 11.94
CA PHE A 78 -18.95 -8.66 12.56
C PHE A 78 -19.67 -7.32 12.56
N ASP A 79 -20.49 -7.03 11.53
CA ASP A 79 -21.33 -5.82 11.52
C ASP A 79 -22.33 -5.82 12.69
N ALA A 80 -22.99 -6.96 12.93
CA ALA A 80 -23.92 -7.13 14.04
C ALA A 80 -23.20 -7.04 15.40
N MET A 81 -22.03 -7.68 15.51
CA MET A 81 -21.21 -7.65 16.72
C MET A 81 -20.67 -6.26 17.04
N GLU A 82 -20.16 -5.51 16.07
CA GLU A 82 -19.66 -4.15 16.29
C GLU A 82 -20.77 -3.22 16.77
N PHE A 83 -21.95 -3.26 16.14
CA PHE A 83 -23.10 -2.47 16.60
C PHE A 83 -23.50 -2.85 18.04
N TYR A 84 -23.57 -4.15 18.30
CA TYR A 84 -23.96 -4.71 19.60
C TYR A 84 -22.97 -4.35 20.72
N LEU A 85 -21.68 -4.65 20.53
CA LEU A 85 -20.64 -4.44 21.52
C LEU A 85 -20.35 -2.95 21.74
N ASN A 86 -20.58 -2.07 20.76
CA ASN A 86 -20.42 -0.63 20.98
C ASN A 86 -21.54 0.01 21.81
N ASN A 87 -22.66 -0.68 22.01
CA ASN A 87 -23.74 -0.17 22.86
C ASN A 87 -23.54 -0.56 24.33
N THR A 88 -22.96 0.35 25.11
CA THR A 88 -22.71 0.19 26.56
C THR A 88 -23.78 0.85 27.44
N ASP A 89 -24.92 1.28 26.88
CA ASP A 89 -25.99 1.88 27.68
C ASP A 89 -26.66 0.78 28.52
N ARG A 90 -26.50 0.86 29.85
CA ARG A 90 -27.07 -0.10 30.80
C ARG A 90 -28.60 -0.18 30.73
N ARG A 91 -29.28 0.85 30.22
CA ARG A 91 -30.74 0.82 30.00
C ARG A 91 -31.15 -0.16 28.90
N THR A 92 -30.22 -0.55 28.04
CA THR A 92 -30.42 -1.53 26.97
C THR A 92 -29.99 -2.94 27.36
N GLN A 93 -29.50 -3.14 28.58
CA GLN A 93 -29.13 -4.46 29.09
C GLN A 93 -30.39 -5.29 29.31
N LEU A 94 -30.39 -6.54 28.86
CA LEU A 94 -31.53 -7.42 29.09
C LEU A 94 -31.66 -7.77 30.58
N MET A 95 -32.86 -7.66 31.15
CA MET A 95 -33.16 -8.08 32.52
C MET A 95 -34.25 -9.16 32.57
N VAL A 96 -34.17 -10.06 33.54
CA VAL A 96 -35.17 -11.14 33.72
C VAL A 96 -36.59 -10.58 33.92
N GLN A 97 -36.71 -9.42 34.56
CA GLN A 97 -37.98 -8.75 34.84
C GLN A 97 -38.68 -8.19 33.59
N ASP A 98 -37.97 -8.02 32.47
CA ASP A 98 -38.52 -7.49 31.22
C ASP A 98 -39.26 -8.55 30.38
N ASN A 99 -39.27 -9.81 30.82
CA ASN A 99 -39.99 -10.93 30.17
C ASN A 99 -41.52 -10.90 30.47
N THR A 100 -42.15 -9.73 30.36
CA THR A 100 -43.56 -9.51 30.71
C THR A 100 -44.53 -9.82 29.55
N LEU A 101 -45.83 -9.95 29.88
CA LEU A 101 -46.92 -10.16 28.91
C LEU A 101 -46.92 -9.10 27.78
N GLY A 102 -46.56 -7.85 28.09
CA GLY A 102 -46.51 -6.75 27.12
C GLY A 102 -45.47 -6.93 26.02
N ARG A 103 -44.33 -7.58 26.32
CA ARG A 103 -43.31 -7.93 25.32
C ARG A 103 -43.76 -9.09 24.43
N LYS A 104 -44.43 -10.09 24.99
CA LYS A 104 -45.06 -11.18 24.21
C LYS A 104 -46.10 -10.65 23.23
N MET A 105 -46.85 -9.62 23.64
CA MET A 105 -47.83 -8.93 22.80
C MET A 105 -47.18 -8.07 21.71
N LYS A 106 -46.09 -7.34 22.02
CA LYS A 106 -45.26 -6.66 21.00
C LYS A 106 -44.74 -7.65 19.94
N ASN A 107 -44.15 -8.77 20.36
CA ASN A 107 -43.66 -9.80 19.43
C ASN A 107 -44.76 -10.41 18.52
N MET A 108 -46.03 -10.40 18.93
CA MET A 108 -47.16 -10.80 18.06
C MET A 108 -47.56 -9.70 17.06
N MET A 109 -47.35 -8.43 17.40
CA MET A 109 -47.73 -7.27 16.57
C MET A 109 -46.61 -6.76 15.63
N GLY A 110 -45.38 -7.26 15.80
CA GLY A 110 -44.19 -6.90 15.02
C GLY A 110 -42.94 -7.04 15.87
N SER A 111 -41.83 -7.55 15.30
CA SER A 111 -40.61 -7.89 16.04
C SER A 111 -40.19 -6.79 17.02
N ASP A 112 -39.94 -7.15 18.29
CA ASP A 112 -39.26 -6.28 19.26
C ASP A 112 -37.88 -5.91 18.69
N THR A 113 -37.81 -4.74 18.05
CA THR A 113 -36.63 -4.26 17.35
C THR A 113 -35.45 -4.18 18.29
N ASP A 114 -35.70 -3.80 19.55
CA ASP A 114 -34.69 -3.64 20.59
C ASP A 114 -34.07 -4.97 21.00
N TYR A 115 -34.89 -6.02 21.12
CA TYR A 115 -34.35 -7.36 21.38
C TYR A 115 -33.64 -7.95 20.17
N THR A 116 -34.13 -7.67 18.97
CA THR A 116 -33.67 -8.34 17.75
C THR A 116 -32.20 -8.04 17.46
N TRP A 117 -31.76 -6.78 17.61
CA TRP A 117 -30.34 -6.45 17.40
C TRP A 117 -29.44 -7.01 18.51
N ILE A 118 -29.91 -7.03 19.77
CA ILE A 118 -29.18 -7.65 20.90
C ILE A 118 -29.00 -9.15 20.65
N HIS A 119 -30.09 -9.84 20.28
CA HIS A 119 -30.07 -11.26 19.97
C HIS A 119 -29.15 -11.58 18.79
N ASN A 120 -29.22 -10.80 17.71
CA ASN A 120 -28.31 -10.95 16.56
C ASN A 120 -26.84 -10.75 16.96
N GLY A 121 -26.55 -9.77 17.83
CA GLY A 121 -25.21 -9.54 18.38
C GLY A 121 -24.68 -10.71 19.21
N ILE A 122 -25.51 -11.26 20.09
CA ILE A 122 -25.19 -12.46 20.89
C ILE A 122 -24.93 -13.66 19.97
N MET A 123 -25.79 -13.89 18.98
CA MET A 123 -25.61 -14.98 18.01
C MET A 123 -24.32 -14.80 17.20
N GLY A 124 -23.98 -13.57 16.83
CA GLY A 124 -22.71 -13.25 16.17
C GLY A 124 -21.49 -13.57 17.05
N CYS A 125 -21.52 -13.19 18.33
CA CYS A 125 -20.44 -13.53 19.27
C CYS A 125 -20.28 -15.05 19.43
N LEU A 126 -21.39 -15.77 19.57
CA LEU A 126 -21.41 -17.23 19.66
C LEU A 126 -20.85 -17.90 18.40
N GLU A 127 -21.22 -17.40 17.22
CA GLU A 127 -20.71 -17.90 15.95
C GLU A 127 -19.20 -17.64 15.83
N MET A 128 -18.74 -16.42 16.15
CA MET A 128 -17.31 -16.08 16.14
C MET A 128 -16.52 -17.02 17.06
N LEU A 129 -16.95 -17.21 18.31
CA LEU A 129 -16.24 -18.07 19.27
C LEU A 129 -16.18 -19.52 18.78
N ASN A 130 -17.29 -20.07 18.26
CA ASN A 130 -17.33 -21.46 17.77
C ASN A 130 -16.48 -21.66 16.50
N VAL A 131 -16.54 -20.73 15.55
CA VAL A 131 -15.73 -20.79 14.32
C VAL A 131 -14.23 -20.65 14.65
N LEU A 132 -13.90 -19.78 15.60
CA LEU A 132 -12.51 -19.61 16.06
C LEU A 132 -11.98 -20.86 16.78
N ASP A 133 -12.78 -21.49 17.65
CA ASP A 133 -12.43 -22.74 18.33
C ASP A 133 -12.18 -23.88 17.32
N ASP A 134 -13.05 -24.00 16.30
CA ASP A 134 -12.88 -24.96 15.21
C ASP A 134 -11.63 -24.70 14.39
N PHE A 135 -11.38 -23.44 14.03
CA PHE A 135 -10.20 -23.03 13.26
C PHE A 135 -8.90 -23.38 14.00
N LEU A 136 -8.82 -23.05 15.29
CA LEU A 136 -7.62 -23.27 16.12
C LEU A 136 -7.41 -24.75 16.50
N SER A 137 -8.46 -25.57 16.42
CA SER A 137 -8.42 -27.00 16.74
C SER A 137 -8.18 -27.89 15.50
N SER A 138 -8.61 -27.46 14.32
CA SER A 138 -8.48 -28.22 13.07
C SER A 138 -7.14 -28.01 12.35
N GLY A 139 -6.41 -26.95 12.68
CA GLY A 139 -5.13 -26.64 12.08
C GLY A 139 -3.97 -27.49 12.63
N ALA A 140 -3.03 -27.85 11.75
CA ALA A 140 -1.70 -28.25 12.19
C ALA A 140 -1.05 -27.09 12.98
N GLU A 141 -0.13 -27.43 13.89
CA GLU A 141 0.59 -26.41 14.65
C GLU A 141 1.29 -25.43 13.68
N ALA A 142 1.08 -24.13 13.89
CA ALA A 142 1.62 -23.11 13.00
C ALA A 142 3.14 -23.15 13.02
N THR A 143 3.74 -23.26 11.83
CA THR A 143 5.20 -23.31 11.67
C THR A 143 5.87 -21.95 11.85
N ASP A 144 5.14 -20.86 11.60
CA ASP A 144 5.63 -19.50 11.84
C ASP A 144 5.47 -19.11 13.32
N PRO A 145 6.56 -18.65 14.00
CA PRO A 145 6.51 -18.30 15.43
C PRO A 145 5.52 -17.18 15.78
N ASN A 146 5.34 -16.19 14.89
CA ASN A 146 4.44 -15.07 15.15
C ASN A 146 2.98 -15.52 15.03
N VAL A 147 2.68 -16.37 14.03
CA VAL A 147 1.35 -16.98 13.91
C VAL A 147 1.08 -17.92 15.08
N LYS A 148 2.06 -18.72 15.50
CA LYS A 148 1.94 -19.58 16.70
C LYS A 148 1.60 -18.76 17.94
N LYS A 149 2.33 -17.68 18.19
CA LYS A 149 2.08 -16.76 19.30
C LYS A 149 0.66 -16.16 19.24
N SER A 150 0.24 -15.67 18.07
CA SER A 150 -1.11 -15.13 17.88
C SER A 150 -2.20 -16.20 18.14
N ASN A 151 -1.99 -17.42 17.67
CA ASN A 151 -2.89 -18.54 17.93
C ASN A 151 -2.96 -18.92 19.41
N GLU A 152 -1.83 -18.91 20.12
CA GLU A 152 -1.77 -19.14 21.57
C GLU A 152 -2.51 -18.05 22.35
N GLU A 153 -2.35 -16.78 21.97
CA GLU A 153 -3.10 -15.67 22.55
C GLU A 153 -4.61 -15.82 22.33
N LEU A 154 -5.04 -16.22 21.12
CA LEU A 154 -6.45 -16.49 20.81
C LEU A 154 -7.00 -17.69 21.59
N LYS A 155 -6.21 -18.77 21.75
CA LYS A 155 -6.58 -19.92 22.59
C LYS A 155 -6.75 -19.53 24.06
N ALA A 156 -5.85 -18.70 24.58
CA ALA A 156 -5.93 -18.19 25.94
C ALA A 156 -7.19 -17.31 26.14
N LEU A 157 -7.52 -16.47 25.15
CA LEU A 157 -8.76 -15.69 25.19
C LEU A 157 -10.01 -16.59 25.12
N LEU A 158 -10.01 -17.64 24.28
CA LEU A 158 -11.12 -18.59 24.19
C LEU A 158 -11.34 -19.38 25.49
N ALA A 159 -10.27 -19.69 26.22
CA ALA A 159 -10.28 -20.38 27.50
C ALA A 159 -10.73 -19.49 28.67
N ASN A 160 -11.81 -18.71 28.47
CA ASN A 160 -12.42 -17.89 29.50
C ASN A 160 -13.56 -18.65 30.19
N GLU A 161 -13.52 -18.71 31.52
CA GLU A 161 -14.53 -19.38 32.34
C GLU A 161 -15.92 -18.77 32.18
N ASN A 162 -16.00 -17.45 31.95
CA ASN A 162 -17.27 -16.71 31.87
C ASN A 162 -18.13 -17.07 30.64
N TRP A 163 -17.54 -17.69 29.61
CA TRP A 163 -18.29 -18.15 28.43
C TRP A 163 -18.05 -19.62 28.06
N ASN A 164 -17.61 -20.47 29.00
CA ASN A 164 -17.34 -21.90 28.74
C ASN A 164 -18.51 -22.68 28.08
N TRP A 165 -19.73 -22.15 28.18
CA TRP A 165 -20.96 -22.67 27.58
C TRP A 165 -21.06 -22.46 26.05
N PHE A 166 -20.21 -21.61 25.43
CA PHE A 166 -20.34 -21.26 24.00
C PHE A 166 -20.32 -22.49 23.07
N ARG A 167 -19.57 -23.54 23.44
CA ARG A 167 -19.47 -24.80 22.69
C ARG A 167 -20.78 -25.59 22.66
N GLN A 168 -21.60 -25.47 23.70
CA GLN A 168 -22.91 -26.14 23.78
C GLN A 168 -23.96 -25.44 22.91
N GLU A 169 -23.72 -24.18 22.55
CA GLU A 169 -24.60 -23.39 21.68
C GLU A 169 -24.24 -23.54 20.19
N LYS A 170 -23.23 -24.34 19.86
CA LYS A 170 -22.76 -24.57 18.49
C LYS A 170 -23.89 -25.07 17.59
N GLY A 171 -24.10 -24.40 16.45
CA GLY A 171 -25.11 -24.76 15.44
C GLY A 171 -26.55 -24.36 15.78
N LYS A 172 -26.82 -23.79 16.97
CA LYS A 172 -28.15 -23.29 17.30
C LYS A 172 -28.45 -21.99 16.53
N LYS A 173 -29.70 -21.83 16.09
CA LYS A 173 -30.15 -20.62 15.38
C LYS A 173 -30.71 -19.54 16.30
N LYS A 174 -31.10 -19.92 17.52
CA LYS A 174 -31.66 -19.01 18.54
C LYS A 174 -31.31 -19.53 19.93
N VAL A 175 -31.06 -18.60 20.84
CA VAL A 175 -30.99 -18.81 22.28
C VAL A 175 -32.32 -18.41 22.95
N THR A 176 -32.62 -18.99 24.12
CA THR A 176 -33.78 -18.58 24.93
C THR A 176 -33.56 -17.18 25.50
N TYR A 177 -34.64 -16.54 25.98
CA TYR A 177 -34.51 -15.20 26.57
C TYR A 177 -33.65 -15.21 27.85
N GLU A 178 -33.79 -16.24 28.68
CA GLU A 178 -32.99 -16.38 29.91
C GLU A 178 -31.51 -16.55 29.59
N GLN A 179 -31.18 -17.38 28.59
CA GLN A 179 -29.82 -17.49 28.07
C GLN A 179 -29.35 -16.14 27.52
N ALA A 180 -30.17 -15.45 26.73
CA ALA A 180 -29.83 -14.14 26.17
C ALA A 180 -29.51 -13.11 27.25
N VAL A 181 -30.24 -13.07 28.37
CA VAL A 181 -29.93 -12.18 29.51
C VAL A 181 -28.54 -12.46 30.07
N THR A 182 -28.19 -13.72 30.29
CA THR A 182 -26.86 -14.10 30.78
C THR A 182 -25.77 -13.75 29.77
N TYR A 183 -25.96 -14.13 28.51
CA TYR A 183 -24.97 -13.94 27.45
C TYR A 183 -24.74 -12.46 27.19
N ASP A 184 -25.80 -11.67 27.28
CA ASP A 184 -25.76 -10.23 27.12
C ASP A 184 -24.88 -9.54 28.16
N ARG A 185 -25.09 -9.91 29.43
CA ARG A 185 -24.30 -9.42 30.54
C ARG A 185 -22.82 -9.77 30.35
N VAL A 186 -22.52 -11.03 30.04
CA VAL A 186 -21.14 -11.50 29.86
C VAL A 186 -20.48 -10.78 28.68
N PHE A 187 -21.10 -10.78 27.49
CA PHE A 187 -20.46 -10.26 26.28
C PHE A 187 -20.35 -8.73 26.24
N ARG A 188 -21.41 -7.97 26.58
CA ARG A 188 -21.36 -6.50 26.48
C ARG A 188 -20.78 -5.80 27.69
N PHE A 189 -20.93 -6.37 28.88
CA PHE A 189 -20.67 -5.62 30.11
C PHE A 189 -19.53 -6.19 30.96
N GLU A 190 -19.25 -7.50 30.89
CA GLU A 190 -18.18 -8.13 31.67
C GLU A 190 -16.91 -8.40 30.84
N GLU A 191 -17.04 -8.90 29.61
CA GLU A 191 -15.94 -9.45 28.81
C GLU A 191 -15.76 -8.82 27.42
N ARG A 192 -16.36 -7.64 27.23
CA ARG A 192 -16.37 -6.87 25.99
C ARG A 192 -14.98 -6.65 25.39
N ASP A 193 -14.01 -6.30 26.23
CA ASP A 193 -12.65 -5.97 25.78
C ASP A 193 -11.93 -7.21 25.21
N LYS A 194 -12.18 -8.39 25.78
CA LYS A 194 -11.63 -9.65 25.26
C LYS A 194 -12.23 -9.99 23.90
N LEU A 195 -13.53 -9.75 23.69
CA LEU A 195 -14.18 -9.93 22.38
C LEU A 195 -13.61 -8.97 21.34
N PHE A 196 -13.41 -7.69 21.66
CA PHE A 196 -12.75 -6.76 20.74
C PHE A 196 -11.31 -7.17 20.43
N LYS A 197 -10.56 -7.68 21.42
CA LYS A 197 -9.21 -8.20 21.19
C LYS A 197 -9.21 -9.41 20.25
N MET A 198 -10.19 -10.31 20.35
CA MET A 198 -10.36 -11.42 19.39
C MET A 198 -10.72 -10.89 18.00
N MET A 199 -11.70 -9.98 17.90
CA MET A 199 -12.11 -9.38 16.62
C MET A 199 -10.93 -8.71 15.92
N TYR A 200 -10.11 -7.96 16.65
CA TYR A 200 -8.90 -7.34 16.11
C TYR A 200 -7.94 -8.36 15.49
N ASN A 201 -7.66 -9.46 16.18
CA ASN A 201 -6.79 -10.53 15.65
C ASN A 201 -7.42 -11.23 14.43
N ILE A 202 -8.74 -11.42 14.42
CA ILE A 202 -9.46 -11.98 13.26
C ILE A 202 -9.39 -11.01 12.07
N TYR A 203 -9.49 -9.70 12.29
CA TYR A 203 -9.33 -8.70 11.24
C TYR A 203 -7.91 -8.69 10.66
N LEU A 204 -6.87 -8.87 11.50
CA LEU A 204 -5.51 -9.06 11.01
C LEU A 204 -5.38 -10.34 10.18
N MET A 205 -6.00 -11.44 10.63
CA MET A 205 -6.05 -12.70 9.87
C MET A 205 -6.71 -12.53 8.50
N ASP A 206 -7.82 -11.80 8.41
CA ASP A 206 -8.50 -11.43 7.15
C ASP A 206 -7.53 -10.72 6.19
N VAL A 207 -6.81 -9.71 6.70
CA VAL A 207 -5.79 -8.99 5.94
C VAL A 207 -4.71 -9.95 5.44
N TYR A 208 -4.12 -10.75 6.31
CA TYR A 208 -2.99 -11.59 5.93
C TYR A 208 -3.36 -12.71 4.95
N ILE A 209 -4.53 -13.34 5.12
CA ILE A 209 -5.04 -14.33 4.18
C ILE A 209 -5.31 -13.67 2.82
N THR A 210 -6.03 -12.55 2.81
CA THR A 210 -6.42 -11.86 1.57
C THR A 210 -5.19 -11.37 0.80
N VAL A 211 -4.20 -10.78 1.49
CA VAL A 211 -2.97 -10.30 0.87
C VAL A 211 -2.14 -11.47 0.31
N GLY A 212 -2.08 -12.60 1.03
CA GLY A 212 -1.43 -13.82 0.54
C GLY A 212 -2.08 -14.35 -0.74
N GLN A 213 -3.41 -14.32 -0.84
CA GLN A 213 -4.13 -14.70 -2.06
C GLN A 213 -3.81 -13.75 -3.24
N VAL A 214 -3.80 -12.44 -2.99
CA VAL A 214 -3.42 -11.43 -4.00
C VAL A 214 -1.98 -11.64 -4.48
N ALA A 215 -1.06 -12.02 -3.59
CA ALA A 215 0.32 -12.33 -3.94
C ALA A 215 0.41 -13.43 -5.00
N VAL A 216 -0.33 -14.52 -4.79
CA VAL A 216 -0.39 -15.68 -5.69
C VAL A 216 -1.05 -15.31 -7.02
N GLU A 217 -2.20 -14.63 -6.98
CA GLU A 217 -2.95 -14.21 -8.18
C GLU A 217 -2.11 -13.32 -9.10
N ARG A 218 -1.34 -12.39 -8.51
CA ARG A 218 -0.59 -11.38 -9.25
C ARG A 218 0.89 -11.72 -9.48
N GLY A 219 1.36 -12.85 -8.94
CA GLY A 219 2.77 -13.24 -8.99
C GLY A 219 3.68 -12.23 -8.30
N PHE A 220 3.23 -11.64 -7.19
CA PHE A 220 4.05 -10.74 -6.36
C PHE A 220 4.93 -11.55 -5.42
N VAL A 221 6.07 -10.98 -5.02
CA VAL A 221 7.07 -11.65 -4.19
C VAL A 221 7.34 -10.87 -2.91
N PHE A 222 7.79 -11.53 -1.84
CA PHE A 222 8.22 -10.81 -0.64
C PHE A 222 9.65 -10.30 -0.79
N ALA A 223 9.87 -9.03 -0.44
CA ALA A 223 11.19 -8.43 -0.46
C ALA A 223 12.03 -8.90 0.73
N LYS A 224 13.33 -9.10 0.51
CA LYS A 224 14.31 -9.29 1.58
C LYS A 224 14.62 -7.95 2.23
N VAL A 225 14.41 -7.85 3.53
CA VAL A 225 14.61 -6.62 4.31
C VAL A 225 16.00 -6.63 4.91
N LEU A 226 16.70 -5.50 4.87
CA LEU A 226 18.03 -5.32 5.45
C LEU A 226 18.05 -4.13 6.43
N PRO A 227 19.00 -4.10 7.38
CA PRO A 227 19.25 -2.92 8.20
C PRO A 227 19.53 -1.67 7.35
N ALA A 228 19.26 -0.51 7.92
CA ALA A 228 19.37 0.76 7.21
C ALA A 228 20.83 1.09 6.82
N GLU A 229 21.77 0.63 7.64
CA GLU A 229 23.22 0.85 7.53
C GLU A 229 23.83 0.18 6.29
N GLU A 230 23.20 -0.89 5.80
CA GLU A 230 23.62 -1.55 4.56
C GLU A 230 23.42 -0.65 3.34
N ASN A 231 22.43 0.26 3.39
CA ASN A 231 22.09 1.21 2.33
C ASN A 231 21.98 0.57 0.92
N VAL A 232 21.37 -0.60 0.83
CA VAL A 232 21.20 -1.34 -0.43
C VAL A 232 19.75 -1.21 -0.94
N LEU A 233 19.59 -1.17 -2.26
CA LEU A 233 18.33 -1.39 -2.94
C LEU A 233 18.58 -2.15 -4.24
N ARG A 234 18.19 -3.41 -4.28
CA ARG A 234 18.29 -4.29 -5.46
C ARG A 234 16.91 -4.71 -5.88
N MET A 235 16.58 -4.41 -7.12
CA MET A 235 15.26 -4.65 -7.70
C MET A 235 15.44 -5.40 -9.01
N ARG A 236 14.83 -6.58 -9.13
CA ARG A 236 14.89 -7.42 -10.33
C ARG A 236 13.52 -7.58 -10.94
N GLY A 237 13.41 -7.24 -12.23
CA GLY A 237 12.17 -7.39 -12.99
C GLY A 237 10.97 -6.69 -12.35
N ILE A 238 11.16 -5.50 -11.76
CA ILE A 238 10.07 -4.70 -11.21
C ILE A 238 9.13 -4.27 -12.32
N PHE A 239 7.84 -4.21 -11.99
CA PHE A 239 6.82 -3.83 -12.95
C PHE A 239 5.71 -3.00 -12.31
N HIS A 240 4.98 -2.28 -13.15
CA HIS A 240 3.84 -1.50 -12.70
C HIS A 240 2.62 -2.44 -12.49
N PRO A 241 1.98 -2.44 -11.31
CA PRO A 241 0.97 -3.45 -10.95
C PRO A 241 -0.36 -3.32 -11.73
N PHE A 242 -0.57 -2.21 -12.44
CA PHE A 242 -1.77 -1.96 -13.25
C PHE A 242 -1.60 -2.27 -14.75
N LEU A 243 -0.39 -2.62 -15.20
CA LEU A 243 -0.16 -2.97 -16.60
C LEU A 243 -0.53 -4.45 -16.85
N LYS A 244 -1.26 -4.71 -17.95
CA LYS A 244 -1.65 -6.08 -18.34
C LYS A 244 -0.47 -6.93 -18.85
N LYS A 245 0.46 -6.30 -19.56
CA LYS A 245 1.67 -6.93 -20.13
C LYS A 245 2.90 -6.08 -19.79
N PRO A 246 3.32 -6.04 -18.52
CA PRO A 246 4.42 -5.19 -18.12
C PRO A 246 5.77 -5.69 -18.65
N VAL A 247 6.67 -4.76 -18.96
CA VAL A 247 8.09 -5.04 -19.16
C VAL A 247 8.81 -4.89 -17.82
N GLY A 248 9.41 -5.97 -17.33
CA GLY A 248 10.13 -6.00 -16.08
C GLY A 248 11.48 -5.29 -16.17
N ASN A 249 11.76 -4.40 -15.22
CA ASN A 249 12.97 -3.60 -15.20
C ASN A 249 13.84 -3.92 -13.98
N SER A 250 15.15 -3.81 -14.11
CA SER A 250 16.08 -4.12 -13.02
C SER A 250 16.95 -2.91 -12.72
N ILE A 251 17.20 -2.66 -11.44
CA ILE A 251 18.07 -1.58 -10.98
C ILE A 251 18.72 -1.97 -9.65
N ASP A 252 19.97 -1.57 -9.47
CA ASP A 252 20.70 -1.71 -8.23
C ASP A 252 21.23 -0.35 -7.80
N VAL A 253 21.12 -0.11 -6.50
CA VAL A 253 21.59 1.11 -5.85
C VAL A 253 22.22 0.71 -4.52
N ASP A 254 23.35 1.32 -4.22
CA ASP A 254 24.05 1.21 -2.97
C ASP A 254 24.65 2.58 -2.58
N LYS A 255 25.43 2.61 -1.50
CA LYS A 255 26.13 3.82 -1.04
C LYS A 255 27.07 4.44 -2.09
N ASP A 256 27.57 3.64 -3.03
CA ASP A 256 28.50 4.06 -4.07
C ASP A 256 27.76 4.45 -5.36
N SER A 257 26.42 4.36 -5.37
CA SER A 257 25.56 4.62 -6.52
C SER A 257 24.19 5.21 -6.15
N ASN A 258 24.12 5.99 -5.06
CA ASN A 258 22.89 6.39 -4.38
C ASN A 258 21.95 7.32 -5.18
N LEU A 259 22.38 7.85 -6.33
CA LEU A 259 21.55 8.65 -7.22
C LEU A 259 21.37 7.97 -8.58
N ILE A 260 20.12 7.71 -8.96
CA ILE A 260 19.72 7.25 -10.29
C ILE A 260 19.37 8.46 -11.15
N PHE A 261 20.07 8.63 -12.26
CA PHE A 261 19.78 9.67 -13.24
C PHE A 261 19.13 9.04 -14.48
N LEU A 262 17.83 9.29 -14.66
CA LEU A 262 16.99 8.67 -15.68
C LEU A 262 16.75 9.62 -16.86
N THR A 263 17.15 9.20 -18.06
CA THR A 263 16.92 9.97 -19.30
C THR A 263 16.09 9.18 -20.32
N GLY A 264 15.60 9.85 -21.35
CA GLY A 264 14.81 9.24 -22.43
C GLY A 264 13.62 10.09 -22.86
N ALA A 265 12.97 9.71 -23.96
CA ALA A 265 11.78 10.40 -24.46
C ALA A 265 10.61 10.32 -23.44
N ASN A 266 9.67 11.27 -23.50
CA ASN A 266 8.51 11.30 -22.58
C ASN A 266 7.62 10.06 -22.70
N MET A 267 7.43 9.57 -23.93
CA MET A 267 6.64 8.37 -24.22
C MET A 267 7.39 7.05 -23.98
N ALA A 268 8.69 7.09 -23.62
CA ALA A 268 9.50 5.89 -23.41
C ALA A 268 9.18 5.15 -22.10
N GLY A 269 8.36 5.73 -21.22
CA GLY A 269 7.88 5.08 -19.99
C GLY A 269 8.58 5.52 -18.70
N LYS A 270 9.31 6.65 -18.68
CA LYS A 270 10.04 7.15 -17.50
C LYS A 270 9.17 7.19 -16.24
N SER A 271 8.04 7.90 -16.30
CA SER A 271 7.12 8.05 -15.16
C SER A 271 6.50 6.71 -14.74
N THR A 272 6.31 5.77 -15.68
CA THR A 272 5.82 4.42 -15.36
C THR A 272 6.87 3.63 -14.58
N PHE A 273 8.15 3.70 -14.97
CA PHE A 273 9.24 3.09 -14.22
C PHE A 273 9.38 3.71 -12.83
N MET A 274 9.39 5.03 -12.71
CA MET A 274 9.47 5.73 -11.41
C MET A 274 8.34 5.33 -10.47
N LYS A 275 7.10 5.24 -10.97
CA LYS A 275 5.97 4.74 -10.19
C LYS A 275 6.14 3.27 -9.82
N SER A 276 6.60 2.41 -10.73
CA SER A 276 6.84 0.99 -10.45
C SER A 276 7.87 0.81 -9.32
N PHE A 277 9.01 1.51 -9.42
CA PHE A 277 10.06 1.55 -8.41
C PHE A 277 9.52 1.98 -7.05
N THR A 278 8.80 3.10 -7.02
CA THR A 278 8.35 3.70 -5.76
C THR A 278 7.19 2.92 -5.13
N ILE A 279 6.25 2.39 -5.92
CA ILE A 279 5.16 1.53 -5.43
C ILE A 279 5.72 0.23 -4.84
N ALA A 280 6.70 -0.40 -5.49
CA ALA A 280 7.34 -1.61 -4.97
C ALA A 280 8.00 -1.34 -3.61
N LEU A 281 8.74 -0.23 -3.48
CA LEU A 281 9.35 0.15 -2.21
C LEU A 281 8.31 0.52 -1.13
N PHE A 282 7.23 1.22 -1.51
CA PHE A 282 6.12 1.52 -0.60
C PHE A 282 5.50 0.22 -0.06
N LEU A 283 5.15 -0.74 -0.92
CA LEU A 283 4.58 -2.02 -0.52
C LEU A 283 5.54 -2.83 0.36
N ALA A 284 6.84 -2.80 0.06
CA ALA A 284 7.86 -3.41 0.90
C ALA A 284 7.85 -2.83 2.32
N HIS A 285 7.71 -1.51 2.45
CA HIS A 285 7.57 -0.83 3.74
C HIS A 285 6.22 -1.06 4.43
N VAL A 286 5.15 -1.32 3.68
CA VAL A 286 3.89 -1.81 4.26
C VAL A 286 4.05 -3.27 4.76
N GLY A 287 5.12 -3.98 4.38
CA GLY A 287 5.38 -5.39 4.71
C GLY A 287 4.64 -6.38 3.82
N PHE A 288 4.22 -5.90 2.64
CA PHE A 288 3.38 -6.61 1.67
C PHE A 288 4.22 -7.17 0.52
N PRO A 289 3.69 -8.14 -0.25
CA PRO A 289 4.35 -8.64 -1.45
C PRO A 289 4.41 -7.53 -2.52
N VAL A 290 5.52 -7.50 -3.26
CA VAL A 290 5.88 -6.45 -4.22
C VAL A 290 5.79 -6.93 -5.67
N PRO A 291 5.46 -6.04 -6.64
CA PRO A 291 5.42 -6.36 -8.06
C PRO A 291 6.84 -6.43 -8.68
N ALA A 292 7.56 -7.50 -8.38
CA ALA A 292 8.92 -7.77 -8.84
C ALA A 292 9.15 -9.26 -9.04
N LYS A 293 10.25 -9.63 -9.70
CA LYS A 293 10.77 -11.01 -9.65
C LYS A 293 11.53 -11.26 -8.34
N GLU A 294 12.37 -10.31 -7.95
CA GLU A 294 13.12 -10.34 -6.69
C GLU A 294 13.34 -8.90 -6.21
N MET A 295 13.39 -8.71 -4.90
CA MET A 295 13.69 -7.42 -4.30
C MET A 295 14.43 -7.61 -2.97
N GLU A 296 15.48 -6.81 -2.77
CA GLU A 296 16.23 -6.69 -1.52
C GLU A 296 16.39 -5.19 -1.22
N PHE A 297 16.09 -4.76 0.01
CA PHE A 297 16.18 -3.35 0.37
C PHE A 297 16.57 -3.13 1.82
N SER A 298 17.38 -2.11 2.05
CA SER A 298 17.60 -1.51 3.36
C SER A 298 16.43 -0.64 3.76
N VAL A 299 15.98 -0.79 5.00
CA VAL A 299 14.87 -0.02 5.56
C VAL A 299 15.14 1.49 5.47
N ARG A 300 14.15 2.21 4.95
CA ARG A 300 14.12 3.67 4.81
C ARG A 300 13.24 4.30 5.87
N ASN A 301 13.55 5.55 6.22
CA ASN A 301 12.76 6.32 7.19
C ASN A 301 11.64 7.12 6.53
N GLY A 302 11.54 7.11 5.20
CA GLY A 302 10.51 7.83 4.49
C GLY A 302 10.77 7.96 3.00
N MET A 303 9.78 8.48 2.30
CA MET A 303 9.88 8.76 0.87
C MET A 303 9.11 10.00 0.44
N PHE A 304 9.63 10.69 -0.56
CA PHE A 304 9.01 11.86 -1.15
C PHE A 304 9.11 11.82 -2.67
N THR A 305 8.00 12.04 -3.36
CA THR A 305 7.97 12.10 -4.82
C THR A 305 7.47 13.42 -5.37
N THR A 306 7.84 13.67 -6.62
CA THR A 306 7.28 14.73 -7.46
C THR A 306 7.17 14.18 -8.88
N ILE A 307 6.11 13.43 -9.18
CA ILE A 307 5.94 12.78 -10.50
C ILE A 307 4.92 13.54 -11.36
N ASN A 308 3.86 14.08 -10.76
CA ASN A 308 2.90 14.92 -11.46
C ASN A 308 2.52 16.09 -10.55
N LEU A 309 3.20 17.23 -10.65
CA LEU A 309 2.72 18.45 -9.98
C LEU A 309 1.45 18.91 -10.70
N PRO A 310 0.27 18.82 -10.07
CA PRO A 310 -0.95 19.29 -10.71
C PRO A 310 -0.88 20.80 -10.90
N ASP A 311 -1.39 21.26 -12.03
CA ASP A 311 -1.51 22.67 -12.33
C ASP A 311 -2.44 23.34 -11.31
N ASN A 312 -1.87 24.15 -10.42
CA ASN A 312 -2.64 24.81 -9.38
C ASN A 312 -2.75 26.31 -9.69
N LEU A 313 -3.59 26.62 -10.69
CA LEU A 313 -3.97 27.99 -11.10
C LEU A 313 -4.52 28.84 -9.95
N SER A 314 -4.99 28.21 -8.87
CA SER A 314 -5.66 28.85 -7.73
C SER A 314 -4.73 29.53 -6.71
N MET A 315 -3.44 29.16 -6.66
CA MET A 315 -2.50 29.70 -5.68
C MET A 315 -1.71 30.93 -6.15
N GLY A 316 -1.90 31.37 -7.40
CA GLY A 316 -1.22 32.53 -7.97
C GLY A 316 0.31 32.40 -8.13
N TYR A 317 0.90 31.24 -7.80
CA TYR A 317 2.30 30.94 -8.03
C TYR A 317 2.51 30.41 -9.46
N SER A 318 3.62 30.81 -10.11
CA SER A 318 4.06 30.15 -11.34
C SER A 318 4.40 28.68 -11.05
N HIS A 319 4.19 27.79 -12.03
CA HIS A 319 4.52 26.36 -11.90
C HIS A 319 5.95 26.13 -11.40
N PHE A 320 6.89 26.94 -11.89
CA PHE A 320 8.27 26.93 -11.46
C PHE A 320 8.44 27.19 -9.95
N TYR A 321 7.74 28.19 -9.39
CA TYR A 321 7.87 28.49 -7.96
C TYR A 321 7.29 27.37 -7.09
N ALA A 322 6.23 26.69 -7.54
CA ALA A 322 5.71 25.50 -6.85
C ALA A 322 6.74 24.35 -6.84
N GLU A 323 7.45 24.11 -7.94
CA GLU A 323 8.57 23.15 -8.01
C GLU A 323 9.69 23.53 -7.04
N VAL A 324 10.08 24.81 -6.99
CA VAL A 324 11.11 25.30 -6.05
C VAL A 324 10.69 25.08 -4.59
N LEU A 325 9.43 25.39 -4.23
CA LEU A 325 8.91 25.14 -2.89
C LEU A 325 8.89 23.63 -2.56
N ARG A 326 8.60 22.77 -3.53
CA ARG A 326 8.66 21.31 -3.36
C ARG A 326 10.08 20.84 -3.07
N VAL A 327 11.06 21.28 -3.86
CA VAL A 327 12.49 20.96 -3.63
C VAL A 327 12.95 21.48 -2.27
N LYS A 328 12.58 22.71 -1.90
CA LYS A 328 12.87 23.28 -0.57
C LYS A 328 12.31 22.42 0.57
N LYS A 329 11.05 21.98 0.47
CA LYS A 329 10.43 21.10 1.47
C LYS A 329 11.19 19.79 1.61
N VAL A 330 11.57 19.17 0.49
CA VAL A 330 12.36 17.93 0.48
C VAL A 330 13.74 18.14 1.11
N ALA A 331 14.43 19.23 0.76
CA ALA A 331 15.71 19.58 1.37
C ALA A 331 15.61 19.73 2.89
N GLN A 332 14.55 20.38 3.39
CA GLN A 332 14.28 20.48 4.83
C GLN A 332 14.06 19.10 5.49
N GLN A 333 13.41 18.17 4.80
CA GLN A 333 13.24 16.79 5.30
C GLN A 333 14.56 16.02 5.33
N LEU A 334 15.41 16.18 4.31
CA LEU A 334 16.75 15.58 4.26
C LEU A 334 17.64 16.06 5.42
N CYS A 335 17.50 17.31 5.86
CA CYS A 335 18.22 17.81 7.05
C CYS A 335 17.72 17.17 8.37
N GLN A 336 16.49 16.68 8.41
CA GLN A 336 15.83 16.21 9.65
C GLN A 336 15.79 14.68 9.74
N THR A 337 15.82 13.99 8.60
CA THR A 337 15.56 12.55 8.52
C THR A 337 16.59 11.90 7.60
N LYS A 338 17.33 10.92 8.14
CA LYS A 338 18.29 10.11 7.37
C LYS A 338 17.56 9.02 6.57
N ASN A 339 18.25 8.38 5.63
CA ASN A 339 17.75 7.20 4.92
C ASN A 339 16.40 7.43 4.21
N LEU A 340 16.24 8.57 3.54
CA LEU A 340 15.07 8.90 2.74
C LEU A 340 15.22 8.40 1.30
N VAL A 341 14.08 8.20 0.63
CA VAL A 341 14.03 7.96 -0.83
C VAL A 341 13.29 9.09 -1.51
N ILE A 342 13.96 9.73 -2.46
CA ILE A 342 13.48 10.95 -3.11
C ILE A 342 13.38 10.71 -4.62
N VAL A 343 12.22 10.98 -5.21
CA VAL A 343 12.00 10.81 -6.65
C VAL A 343 11.48 12.12 -7.26
N PHE A 344 12.16 12.63 -8.28
CA PHE A 344 11.77 13.82 -9.02
C PHE A 344 11.63 13.49 -10.52
N ASP A 345 10.48 13.82 -11.10
CA ASP A 345 10.21 13.70 -12.53
C ASP A 345 10.36 15.05 -13.23
N GLU A 346 11.45 15.22 -13.99
CA GLU A 346 11.88 16.43 -14.71
C GLU A 346 11.75 17.70 -13.85
N LEU A 347 12.80 17.99 -13.09
CA LEU A 347 12.91 19.20 -12.27
C LEU A 347 12.85 20.48 -13.13
N PHE A 348 12.21 21.52 -12.57
CA PHE A 348 12.27 22.90 -13.07
C PHE A 348 11.75 23.11 -14.50
N ARG A 349 10.67 22.42 -14.90
CA ARG A 349 10.12 22.52 -16.27
C ARG A 349 9.54 23.89 -16.58
N GLY A 350 9.14 24.64 -15.56
CA GLY A 350 8.42 25.92 -15.70
C GLY A 350 9.30 27.14 -16.00
N THR A 351 10.60 26.96 -16.27
CA THR A 351 11.55 28.07 -16.51
C THR A 351 12.33 27.89 -17.81
N ASN A 352 13.19 28.85 -18.15
CA ASN A 352 14.04 28.79 -19.33
C ASN A 352 14.99 27.58 -19.28
N VAL A 353 15.28 26.99 -20.44
CA VAL A 353 16.09 25.77 -20.56
C VAL A 353 17.45 25.89 -19.86
N LYS A 354 18.09 27.07 -19.94
CA LYS A 354 19.37 27.32 -19.27
C LYS A 354 19.23 27.32 -17.74
N ASP A 355 18.22 28.00 -17.20
CA ASP A 355 17.96 28.03 -15.76
C ASP A 355 17.57 26.64 -15.25
N ALA A 356 16.78 25.89 -16.02
CA ALA A 356 16.41 24.51 -15.71
C ALA A 356 17.63 23.58 -15.70
N TYR A 357 18.54 23.74 -16.66
CA TYR A 357 19.82 23.02 -16.70
C TYR A 357 20.65 23.32 -15.45
N ASP A 358 20.93 24.60 -15.19
CA ASP A 358 21.81 25.03 -14.09
C ASP A 358 21.24 24.60 -12.73
N ALA A 359 19.93 24.74 -12.53
CA ALA A 359 19.25 24.35 -11.30
C ALA A 359 19.20 22.82 -11.12
N THR A 360 18.90 22.06 -12.18
CA THR A 360 18.87 20.59 -12.11
C THR A 360 20.27 20.03 -11.80
N LEU A 361 21.30 20.58 -12.44
CA LEU A 361 22.69 20.20 -12.20
C LEU A 361 23.08 20.45 -10.74
N ALA A 362 22.85 21.66 -10.23
CA ALA A 362 23.20 22.02 -8.86
C ALA A 362 22.44 21.17 -7.81
N VAL A 363 21.16 20.89 -8.03
CA VAL A 363 20.35 20.06 -7.11
C VAL A 363 20.79 18.60 -7.16
N ALA A 364 21.08 18.06 -8.35
CA ALA A 364 21.54 16.68 -8.50
C ALA A 364 22.92 16.47 -7.85
N GLU A 365 23.85 17.42 -8.03
CA GLU A 365 25.17 17.42 -7.35
C GLU A 365 24.98 17.41 -5.82
N ALA A 366 24.16 18.32 -5.28
CA ALA A 366 23.91 18.40 -3.85
C ALA A 366 23.24 17.13 -3.27
N PHE A 367 22.36 16.47 -4.03
CA PHE A 367 21.75 15.20 -3.60
C PHE A 367 22.74 14.04 -3.66
N ALA A 368 23.62 14.00 -4.66
CA ALA A 368 24.67 12.99 -4.74
C ALA A 368 25.60 13.04 -3.52
N GLU A 369 25.80 14.20 -2.88
CA GLU A 369 26.61 14.34 -1.66
C GLU A 369 25.96 13.81 -0.38
N ILE A 370 24.74 13.25 -0.44
CA ILE A 370 24.01 12.70 0.72
C ILE A 370 23.94 11.17 0.60
N PRO A 371 25.01 10.43 0.93
CA PRO A 371 25.14 9.01 0.59
C PRO A 371 24.09 8.12 1.26
N ASP A 372 23.62 8.48 2.46
CA ASP A 372 22.62 7.72 3.22
C ASP A 372 21.22 7.71 2.55
N CYS A 373 20.94 8.67 1.66
CA CYS A 373 19.66 8.81 1.00
C CYS A 373 19.73 8.32 -0.45
N LEU A 374 18.61 7.79 -0.95
CA LEU A 374 18.47 7.40 -2.34
C LEU A 374 17.72 8.45 -3.13
N PHE A 375 18.21 8.73 -4.33
CA PHE A 375 17.64 9.72 -5.22
C PHE A 375 17.36 9.10 -6.58
N MET A 376 16.25 9.50 -7.19
CA MET A 376 15.96 9.23 -8.57
C MET A 376 15.50 10.53 -9.23
N ILE A 377 16.22 10.98 -10.24
CA ILE A 377 15.93 12.20 -10.97
C ILE A 377 15.73 11.82 -12.43
N SER A 378 14.56 12.15 -12.98
CA SER A 378 14.35 12.11 -14.42
C SER A 378 14.64 13.48 -15.04
N THR A 379 15.12 13.51 -16.28
CA THR A 379 15.18 14.75 -17.07
C THR A 379 15.09 14.48 -18.57
N HIS A 380 14.65 15.49 -19.32
CA HIS A 380 14.79 15.56 -20.77
C HIS A 380 16.06 16.32 -21.22
N ILE A 381 16.77 16.96 -20.29
CA ILE A 381 17.98 17.74 -20.57
C ILE A 381 19.21 16.81 -20.48
N ILE A 382 19.60 16.24 -21.62
CA ILE A 382 20.67 15.25 -21.74
C ILE A 382 22.02 15.81 -21.28
N GLU A 383 22.24 17.10 -21.54
CA GLU A 383 23.46 17.83 -21.23
C GLU A 383 23.76 17.80 -19.72
N VAL A 384 22.72 17.82 -18.86
CA VAL A 384 22.91 17.73 -17.39
C VAL A 384 23.55 16.40 -17.02
N GLY A 385 23.11 15.31 -17.65
CA GLY A 385 23.68 13.99 -17.44
C GLY A 385 25.16 13.93 -17.84
N GLN A 386 25.55 14.59 -18.93
CA GLN A 386 26.94 14.64 -19.38
C GLN A 386 27.83 15.37 -18.36
N ALA A 387 27.40 16.55 -17.89
CA ALA A 387 28.12 17.30 -16.88
C ALA A 387 28.25 16.53 -15.54
N LEU A 388 27.16 15.89 -15.10
CA LEU A 388 27.17 15.08 -13.88
C LEU A 388 28.12 13.89 -13.97
N LYS A 389 28.23 13.25 -15.14
CA LYS A 389 29.12 12.10 -15.34
C LYS A 389 30.59 12.44 -15.14
N GLU A 390 30.98 13.68 -15.43
CA GLU A 390 32.35 14.18 -15.23
C GLU A 390 32.63 14.55 -13.76
N ARG A 391 31.59 14.90 -13.00
CA ARG A 391 31.72 15.52 -11.66
C ARG A 391 31.39 14.58 -10.50
N CYS A 392 30.48 13.63 -10.70
CA CYS A 392 29.96 12.76 -9.65
C CYS A 392 30.14 11.28 -10.02
N LYS A 393 30.84 10.52 -9.17
CA LYS A 393 31.14 9.10 -9.42
C LYS A 393 30.06 8.15 -8.91
N ASN A 394 29.21 8.62 -8.02
CA ASN A 394 28.15 7.87 -7.36
C ASN A 394 26.77 8.03 -8.01
N ILE A 395 26.75 8.47 -9.28
CA ILE A 395 25.53 8.59 -10.07
C ILE A 395 25.43 7.42 -11.04
N ARG A 396 24.33 6.69 -10.96
CA ARG A 396 23.96 5.62 -11.88
C ARG A 396 23.10 6.19 -13.00
N PHE A 397 23.69 6.30 -14.19
CA PHE A 397 23.01 6.79 -15.38
C PHE A 397 22.25 5.65 -16.06
N VAL A 398 20.95 5.85 -16.28
CA VAL A 398 20.10 4.91 -17.00
C VAL A 398 19.18 5.64 -17.96
N TYR A 399 18.74 4.95 -19.00
CA TYR A 399 17.80 5.49 -19.96
C TYR A 399 16.86 4.43 -20.53
N LEU A 400 15.75 4.88 -21.09
CA LEU A 400 14.80 4.04 -21.82
C LEU A 400 14.97 4.28 -23.34
N PRO A 401 15.61 3.35 -24.08
CA PRO A 401 15.93 3.54 -25.48
C PRO A 401 14.67 3.53 -26.34
N THR A 402 14.66 4.40 -27.35
CA THR A 402 13.67 4.38 -28.42
C THR A 402 14.35 3.87 -29.69
N LYS A 403 13.82 2.80 -30.27
CA LYS A 403 14.33 2.24 -31.53
C LYS A 403 13.53 2.81 -32.70
N MET A 404 14.16 2.96 -33.85
CA MET A 404 13.47 3.35 -35.08
C MET A 404 13.19 2.11 -35.93
N GLU A 405 11.92 1.86 -36.25
CA GLU A 405 11.51 0.93 -37.29
C GLU A 405 11.08 1.74 -38.51
N GLY A 406 12.01 1.93 -39.46
CA GLY A 406 11.82 2.88 -40.56
C GLY A 406 11.70 4.31 -40.03
N SER A 407 10.55 4.93 -40.24
CA SER A 407 10.22 6.25 -39.68
C SER A 407 9.50 6.17 -38.34
N THR A 408 9.02 5.01 -37.89
CA THR A 408 8.19 4.93 -36.67
C THR A 408 9.05 4.70 -35.42
N PRO A 409 8.88 5.53 -34.36
CA PRO A 409 9.55 5.29 -33.08
C PRO A 409 8.88 4.13 -32.33
N VAL A 410 9.67 3.15 -31.93
CA VAL A 410 9.28 1.99 -31.13
C VAL A 410 9.92 2.08 -29.75
N TYR A 411 9.08 2.14 -28.72
CA TYR A 411 9.52 2.23 -27.33
C TYR A 411 9.74 0.83 -26.75
N THR A 412 10.96 0.56 -26.29
CA THR A 412 11.32 -0.77 -25.75
C THR A 412 10.79 -1.00 -24.33
N TYR A 413 10.55 0.08 -23.58
CA TYR A 413 10.21 0.09 -22.14
C TYR A 413 11.21 -0.64 -21.23
N GLN A 414 12.42 -0.92 -21.74
CA GLN A 414 13.48 -1.65 -21.03
C GLN A 414 14.62 -0.71 -20.67
N LEU A 415 14.96 -0.63 -19.38
CA LEU A 415 16.08 0.18 -18.91
C LEU A 415 17.40 -0.32 -19.48
N THR A 416 18.22 0.62 -19.90
CA THR A 416 19.60 0.42 -20.36
C THR A 416 20.52 1.35 -19.59
N GLU A 417 21.75 0.92 -19.30
CA GLU A 417 22.75 1.75 -18.65
C GLU A 417 23.32 2.80 -19.60
N GLY A 418 23.56 4.01 -19.10
CA GLY A 418 24.11 5.13 -19.85
C GLY A 418 23.17 6.32 -19.93
N ILE A 419 23.54 7.25 -20.81
CA ILE A 419 22.78 8.47 -21.10
C ILE A 419 22.30 8.34 -22.55
N THR A 420 21.03 8.65 -22.81
CA THR A 420 20.49 8.60 -24.17
C THR A 420 21.16 9.62 -25.09
N ASN A 421 21.30 9.27 -26.38
CA ASN A 421 21.67 10.20 -27.45
C ASN A 421 20.45 10.58 -28.32
N ASP A 422 19.25 10.14 -27.94
CA ASP A 422 18.04 10.19 -28.76
C ASP A 422 17.45 11.61 -28.81
N ARG A 423 17.54 12.29 -29.95
CA ARG A 423 16.86 13.57 -30.22
C ARG A 423 15.62 13.36 -31.09
N HIS A 424 14.53 12.86 -30.49
CA HIS A 424 13.35 12.38 -31.25
C HIS A 424 12.22 13.39 -31.45
N GLY A 425 12.27 14.58 -30.83
CA GLY A 425 11.20 15.58 -30.93
C GLY A 425 10.89 16.01 -32.38
N MET A 426 11.93 16.32 -33.17
CA MET A 426 11.77 16.69 -34.58
C MET A 426 11.34 15.53 -35.46
N ILE A 427 11.70 14.30 -35.11
CA ILE A 427 11.29 13.10 -35.85
C ILE A 427 9.77 12.93 -35.75
N ILE A 428 9.18 13.14 -34.56
CA ILE A 428 7.73 13.08 -34.37
C ILE A 428 7.04 14.17 -35.21
N ILE A 429 7.55 15.40 -35.19
CA ILE A 429 7.01 16.53 -35.98
C ILE A 429 7.03 16.20 -37.47
N ASN A 430 8.11 15.61 -37.96
CA ASN A 430 8.27 15.21 -39.36
C ASN A 430 7.34 14.04 -39.72
N ASN A 431 7.19 13.04 -38.85
CA ASN A 431 6.32 11.89 -39.07
C ASN A 431 4.84 12.26 -39.15
N GLU A 432 4.40 13.21 -38.32
CA GLU A 432 3.06 13.77 -38.36
C GLU A 432 2.86 14.71 -39.56
N ARG A 433 3.89 14.85 -40.41
CA ARG A 433 3.90 15.68 -41.63
C ARG A 433 3.47 17.11 -41.38
N ILE A 434 3.70 17.63 -40.16
CA ILE A 434 3.18 18.93 -39.72
C ILE A 434 3.70 20.04 -40.63
N ILE A 435 4.99 20.03 -40.95
CA ILE A 435 5.62 21.02 -41.83
C ILE A 435 5.08 20.92 -43.26
N GLU A 436 4.90 19.70 -43.79
CA GLU A 436 4.33 19.49 -45.12
C GLU A 436 2.86 19.94 -45.20
N ILE A 437 2.07 19.71 -44.15
CA ILE A 437 0.69 20.19 -44.05
C ILE A 437 0.67 21.72 -44.03
N ILE A 438 1.51 22.34 -43.22
CA ILE A 438 1.64 23.81 -43.14
C ILE A 438 2.06 24.40 -44.49
N ASN A 439 2.97 23.73 -45.19
CA ASN A 439 3.48 24.15 -46.50
C ASN A 439 2.53 23.81 -47.68
N GLY A 440 1.41 23.14 -47.42
CA GLY A 440 0.44 22.74 -48.46
C GLY A 440 0.90 21.56 -49.32
N GLU A 441 1.94 20.85 -48.91
CA GLU A 441 2.54 19.70 -49.60
C GLU A 441 1.84 18.36 -49.23
N GLY A 442 0.94 18.39 -48.23
CA GLY A 442 0.21 17.23 -47.71
C GLY A 442 -1.18 16.95 -48.31
N GLY A 443 -1.64 17.71 -49.30
CA GLY A 443 -2.98 17.56 -49.87
C GLY A 443 -3.05 16.65 -51.10
N THR A 444 -3.80 15.54 -51.01
CA THR A 444 -4.61 15.09 -52.15
C THR A 444 -5.67 16.15 -52.41
N ARG A 445 -5.62 16.80 -53.58
CA ARG A 445 -6.81 17.36 -54.22
C ARG A 445 -7.73 16.25 -54.71
#